data_AF-A0AAX3I2N8-F1
#
_entry.id   AF-A0AAX3I2N8-F1
#
_cell.length_a   1.000
_cell.length_b   1.000
_cell.length_c   1.000
_cell.angle_alpha   90.00
_cell.angle_beta   90.00
_cell.angle_gamma   90.00
#
_symmetry.space_group_name_H-M   'P 1'
#
loop_
_entity.id
_entity.type
_entity.pdbx_description
1 polymer ?
#
loop_
_entity_poly.entity_id
_entity_poly.type
_entity_poly.pdbx_seq_one_letter_code
_entity_poly.pdbx_strand_id
1 'polypeptide(L)'
;MIIVPNPPTYNVPGPAPLPANVTRATLHEMSSLYASLDRYELAKTLRDNFDRFVDPDNPGFLTLDYLQYIALGLAGNQFTLADQVLVFEVLNRAGFAASLDLDEKGESDRKFDRQDIHNYQDALFTEHEERTAGPDAR
;
A
#
# COMPACT_ATOMS: atom_id res chain seq x y z
N MET A 1 -2.78 -31.08 -10.67
CA MET A 1 -1.65 -30.35 -11.26
C MET A 1 -1.95 -28.88 -11.04
N ILE A 2 -1.32 -28.25 -10.04
CA ILE A 2 -1.57 -26.84 -9.75
C ILE A 2 -0.65 -26.04 -10.67
N ILE A 3 -1.24 -25.29 -11.59
CA ILE A 3 -0.52 -24.36 -12.45
C ILE A 3 -0.16 -23.19 -11.54
N VAL A 4 1.10 -23.09 -11.13
CA VAL A 4 1.60 -21.89 -10.46
C VAL A 4 1.83 -20.86 -11.58
N PRO A 5 1.12 -19.72 -11.61
CA PRO A 5 1.37 -18.71 -12.62
C PRO A 5 2.83 -18.22 -12.51
N ASN A 6 3.49 -18.01 -13.65
CA ASN A 6 4.80 -17.37 -13.66
C ASN A 6 4.68 -15.98 -13.04
N PRO A 7 5.60 -15.55 -12.17
CA PRO A 7 5.59 -14.19 -11.65
C PRO A 7 5.77 -13.20 -12.81
N PRO A 8 5.10 -12.04 -12.77
CA PRO A 8 5.28 -10.99 -13.76
C PRO A 8 6.75 -10.60 -13.87
N THR A 9 7.24 -10.49 -15.10
CA THR A 9 8.61 -10.07 -15.40
C THR A 9 8.64 -8.55 -15.52
N TYR A 10 8.71 -7.84 -14.39
CA TYR A 10 8.90 -6.39 -14.42
C TYR A 10 10.25 -6.06 -15.06
N ASN A 11 10.26 -5.17 -16.07
CA ASN A 11 11.47 -4.79 -16.79
C ASN A 11 12.41 -3.98 -15.86
N VAL A 12 13.44 -4.64 -15.30
CA VAL A 12 14.32 -4.09 -14.26
C VAL A 12 15.61 -3.48 -14.84
N PRO A 13 15.93 -2.20 -14.56
CA PRO A 13 17.31 -1.88 -14.24
C PRO A 13 17.65 -2.60 -12.92
N GLY A 14 18.79 -3.30 -12.88
CA GLY A 14 19.20 -4.12 -11.72
C GLY A 14 19.09 -3.36 -10.38
N PRO A 15 18.95 -4.07 -9.25
CA PRO A 15 18.69 -3.45 -7.95
C PRO A 15 19.75 -2.39 -7.70
N ALA A 16 19.29 -1.15 -7.48
CA ALA A 16 20.20 -0.14 -6.99
C ALA A 16 20.65 -0.55 -5.59
N PRO A 17 21.96 -0.47 -5.28
CA PRO A 17 22.41 -0.71 -3.93
C PRO A 17 21.70 0.26 -3.01
N LEU A 18 21.22 -0.24 -1.86
CA LEU A 18 20.81 0.63 -0.76
C LEU A 18 21.90 1.69 -0.56
N PRO A 19 21.55 2.97 -0.37
CA PRO A 19 22.56 3.97 -0.03
C PRO A 19 23.31 3.43 1.19
N ALA A 20 24.64 3.50 1.16
CA ALA A 20 25.56 2.75 2.03
C ALA A 20 25.42 3.03 3.54
N ASN A 21 24.39 3.77 3.97
CA ASN A 21 24.19 4.24 5.32
C ASN A 21 22.73 4.16 5.83
N VAL A 22 21.88 3.29 5.26
CA VAL A 22 20.56 3.02 5.89
C VAL A 22 20.79 2.24 7.19
N THR A 23 20.70 2.94 8.31
CA THR A 23 20.87 2.31 9.63
C THR A 23 19.58 1.59 10.04
N ARG A 24 19.68 0.60 10.96
CA ARG A 24 18.50 0.01 11.61
C ARG A 24 17.61 1.06 12.29
N ALA A 25 18.19 2.16 12.78
CA ALA A 25 17.44 3.28 13.32
C ALA A 25 16.66 4.02 12.22
N THR A 26 17.23 4.19 11.03
CA THR A 26 16.54 4.73 9.86
C THR A 26 15.37 3.83 9.45
N LEU A 27 15.55 2.51 9.42
CA LEU A 27 14.46 1.57 9.13
C LEU A 27 13.34 1.62 10.20
N HIS A 28 13.71 1.76 11.48
CA HIS A 28 12.75 1.83 12.60
C HIS A 28 11.98 3.16 12.65
N GLU A 29 12.68 4.31 12.52
CA GLU A 29 12.06 5.64 12.40
C GLU A 29 11.14 5.70 11.18
N MET A 30 11.53 5.05 10.09
CA MET A 30 10.73 5.04 8.87
C MET A 30 9.53 4.11 8.95
N SER A 31 9.65 2.94 9.61
CA SER A 31 8.47 2.12 9.95
C SER A 31 7.43 2.90 10.73
N SER A 32 7.85 3.94 11.48
CA SER A 32 6.94 4.82 12.22
C SER A 32 6.25 5.90 11.36
N LEU A 33 6.74 6.21 10.14
CA LEU A 33 6.21 7.31 9.30
C LEU A 33 4.70 7.21 9.06
N TYR A 34 4.23 5.99 8.76
CA TYR A 34 2.82 5.71 8.50
C TYR A 34 2.18 4.81 9.55
N ALA A 35 2.95 4.21 10.47
CA ALA A 35 2.41 3.37 11.52
C ALA A 35 1.43 4.11 12.44
N SER A 36 1.66 5.42 12.67
CA SER A 36 0.76 6.25 13.48
C SER A 36 -0.54 6.63 12.77
N LEU A 37 -0.63 6.44 11.45
CA LEU A 37 -1.88 6.68 10.73
C LEU A 37 -2.91 5.64 11.15
N ASP A 38 -4.14 6.11 11.35
CA ASP A 38 -5.28 5.21 11.38
C ASP A 38 -5.64 4.77 9.95
N ARG A 39 -6.56 3.81 9.84
CA ARG A 39 -6.89 3.19 8.54
C ARG A 39 -7.48 4.20 7.55
N TYR A 40 -8.22 5.21 8.03
CA TYR A 40 -8.77 6.27 7.18
C TYR A 40 -7.64 7.09 6.55
N GLU A 41 -6.70 7.56 7.38
CA GLU A 41 -5.56 8.36 6.92
C GLU A 41 -4.60 7.55 6.03
N LEU A 42 -4.43 6.26 6.31
CA LEU A 42 -3.65 5.37 5.44
C LEU A 42 -4.31 5.19 4.06
N ALA A 43 -5.64 4.97 4.02
CA ALA A 43 -6.40 4.89 2.77
C ALA A 43 -6.35 6.19 1.98
N LYS A 44 -6.51 7.34 2.67
CA LYS A 44 -6.35 8.66 2.08
C LYS A 44 -4.96 8.83 1.45
N THR A 45 -3.91 8.52 2.22
CA THR A 45 -2.52 8.64 1.76
C THR A 45 -2.24 7.75 0.56
N LEU A 46 -2.73 6.51 0.56
CA LEU A 46 -2.62 5.60 -0.58
C LEU A 46 -3.37 6.14 -1.81
N ARG A 47 -4.60 6.66 -1.64
CA ARG A 47 -5.40 7.25 -2.71
C ARG A 47 -4.75 8.48 -3.32
N ASP A 48 -4.19 9.35 -2.50
CA ASP A 48 -3.49 10.57 -2.92
C ASP A 48 -2.23 10.24 -3.75
N ASN A 49 -1.62 9.06 -3.52
CA ASN A 49 -0.42 8.59 -4.24
C ASN A 49 -0.71 7.49 -5.28
N PHE A 50 -1.98 7.20 -5.57
CA PHE A 50 -2.40 6.04 -6.36
C PHE A 50 -1.63 5.89 -7.69
N ASP A 51 -1.56 6.96 -8.50
CA ASP A 51 -0.95 6.91 -9.84
C ASP A 51 0.54 6.56 -9.79
N ARG A 52 1.20 6.78 -8.64
CA ARG A 52 2.60 6.46 -8.43
C ARG A 52 2.84 4.95 -8.39
N PHE A 53 1.85 4.19 -7.94
CA PHE A 53 1.97 2.76 -7.63
C PHE A 53 1.18 1.86 -8.59
N VAL A 54 0.56 2.44 -9.62
CA VAL A 54 -0.16 1.67 -10.66
C VAL A 54 0.77 0.63 -11.28
N ASP A 55 0.28 -0.60 -11.34
CA ASP A 55 0.99 -1.69 -11.99
C ASP A 55 1.07 -1.43 -13.51
N PRO A 56 2.28 -1.35 -14.09
CA PRO A 56 2.44 -1.11 -15.53
C PRO A 56 1.84 -2.22 -16.40
N ASP A 57 1.74 -3.46 -15.88
CA ASP A 57 1.14 -4.58 -16.59
C ASP A 57 -0.39 -4.66 -16.38
N ASN A 58 -0.92 -3.94 -15.38
CA ASN A 58 -2.35 -3.85 -15.06
C ASN A 58 -2.78 -2.38 -14.90
N PRO A 59 -2.83 -1.60 -16.00
CA PRO A 59 -3.08 -0.17 -15.94
C PRO A 59 -4.43 0.14 -15.28
N GLY A 60 -4.42 1.11 -14.38
CA GLY A 60 -5.59 1.51 -13.59
C GLY A 60 -5.78 0.73 -12.30
N PHE A 61 -4.92 -0.24 -12.00
CA PHE A 61 -4.99 -1.05 -10.78
C PHE A 61 -3.67 -1.01 -9.99
N LEU A 62 -3.80 -1.10 -8.67
CA LEU A 62 -2.76 -1.55 -7.78
C LEU A 62 -2.88 -3.07 -7.65
N THR A 63 -1.80 -3.80 -7.92
CA THR A 63 -1.79 -5.26 -7.71
C THR A 63 -0.97 -5.61 -6.47
N LEU A 64 -1.41 -6.61 -5.70
CA LEU A 64 -0.69 -7.04 -4.50
C LEU A 64 0.76 -7.47 -4.83
N ASP A 65 0.95 -8.10 -5.98
CA ASP A 65 2.25 -8.53 -6.47
C ASP A 65 3.18 -7.35 -6.78
N TYR A 66 2.69 -6.31 -7.46
CA TYR A 66 3.50 -5.12 -7.75
C TYR A 66 3.80 -4.31 -6.50
N LEU A 67 2.84 -4.20 -5.59
CA LEU A 67 3.05 -3.57 -4.30
C LEU A 67 4.11 -4.30 -3.47
N GLN A 68 4.06 -5.63 -3.43
CA GLN A 68 5.08 -6.41 -2.73
C GLN A 68 6.46 -6.23 -3.36
N TYR A 69 6.52 -6.18 -4.69
CA TYR A 69 7.75 -5.89 -5.43
C TYR A 69 8.35 -4.51 -5.08
N ILE A 70 7.51 -3.48 -4.93
CA ILE A 70 7.93 -2.14 -4.47
C ILE A 70 8.41 -2.19 -3.01
N ALA A 71 7.64 -2.77 -2.10
CA ALA A 71 7.96 -2.82 -0.67
C ALA A 71 9.28 -3.56 -0.36
N LEU A 72 9.65 -4.53 -1.21
CA LEU A 72 10.92 -5.25 -1.11
C LEU A 72 12.11 -4.48 -1.72
N GLY A 73 11.89 -3.29 -2.29
CA GLY A 73 12.92 -2.49 -2.94
C GLY A 73 13.42 -3.06 -4.27
N LEU A 74 12.67 -3.99 -4.89
CA LEU A 74 13.09 -4.69 -6.10
C LEU A 74 12.97 -3.83 -7.37
N ALA A 75 12.19 -2.75 -7.30
CA ALA A 75 12.01 -1.74 -8.36
C ALA A 75 13.22 -0.78 -8.54
N GLY A 76 14.30 -0.99 -7.78
CA GLY A 76 15.49 -0.13 -7.82
C GLY A 76 15.15 1.32 -7.45
N ASN A 77 15.69 2.29 -8.22
CA ASN A 77 15.58 3.73 -7.93
C ASN A 77 14.26 4.37 -8.36
N GLN A 78 13.27 3.60 -8.82
CA GLN A 78 11.98 4.14 -9.28
C GLN A 78 11.15 4.73 -8.13
N PHE A 79 11.34 4.19 -6.92
CA PHE A 79 10.59 4.56 -5.73
C PHE A 79 11.51 5.09 -4.64
N THR A 80 11.03 6.11 -3.94
CA THR A 80 11.69 6.62 -2.73
C THR A 80 11.55 5.63 -1.59
N LEU A 81 12.33 5.78 -0.54
CA LEU A 81 12.16 4.95 0.65
C LEU A 81 10.81 5.20 1.36
N ALA A 82 10.25 6.42 1.27
CA ALA A 82 8.91 6.72 1.79
C ALA A 82 7.83 5.93 1.04
N ASP A 83 7.95 5.81 -0.28
CA ASP A 83 7.05 5.00 -1.11
C ASP A 83 7.06 3.53 -0.70
N GLN A 84 8.26 2.96 -0.53
CA GLN A 84 8.42 1.56 -0.14
C GLN A 84 7.78 1.29 1.23
N VAL A 85 7.92 2.23 2.16
CA VAL A 85 7.35 2.10 3.51
C VAL A 85 5.84 2.30 3.51
N LEU A 86 5.30 3.22 2.71
CA LEU A 86 3.85 3.36 2.54
C LEU A 86 3.23 2.05 2.03
N VAL A 87 3.82 1.48 0.98
CA VAL A 87 3.34 0.23 0.39
C VAL A 87 3.52 -0.94 1.37
N PHE A 88 4.63 -0.99 2.11
CA PHE A 88 4.82 -1.98 3.17
C PHE A 88 3.72 -1.87 4.23
N GLU A 89 3.37 -0.66 4.67
CA GLU A 89 2.31 -0.43 5.65
C GLU A 89 0.94 -0.88 5.12
N VAL A 90 0.61 -0.56 3.88
CA VAL A 90 -0.62 -1.00 3.20
C VAL A 90 -0.75 -2.53 3.19
N LEU A 91 0.34 -3.24 2.91
CA LEU A 91 0.37 -4.71 2.86
C LEU A 91 0.32 -5.37 4.24
N ASN A 92 0.89 -4.74 5.27
CA ASN A 92 1.07 -5.35 6.59
C ASN A 92 0.03 -4.90 7.63
N ARG A 93 -0.68 -3.79 7.41
CA ARG A 93 -1.75 -3.35 8.31
C ARG A 93 -2.87 -4.39 8.29
N ALA A 94 -3.17 -4.94 9.47
CA ALA A 94 -4.10 -6.05 9.63
C ALA A 94 -5.43 -5.80 8.89
N GLY A 95 -5.72 -6.65 7.90
CA GLY A 95 -6.94 -6.64 7.11
C GLY A 95 -7.07 -5.49 6.10
N PHE A 96 -6.11 -4.57 6.00
CA PHE A 96 -6.21 -3.38 5.14
C PHE A 96 -6.26 -3.75 3.66
N ALA A 97 -5.20 -4.35 3.12
CA ALA A 97 -5.16 -4.76 1.72
C ALA A 97 -6.26 -5.76 1.37
N ALA A 98 -6.58 -6.69 2.28
CA ALA A 98 -7.64 -7.68 2.09
C ALA A 98 -9.06 -7.08 2.05
N SER A 99 -9.25 -5.87 2.60
CA SER A 99 -10.53 -5.16 2.52
C SER A 99 -10.67 -4.35 1.23
N LEU A 100 -9.56 -4.04 0.57
CA LEU A 100 -9.51 -3.36 -0.72
C LEU A 100 -9.59 -4.35 -1.88
N ASP A 101 -8.94 -5.50 -1.74
CA ASP A 101 -8.88 -6.60 -2.70
C ASP A 101 -10.15 -7.47 -2.64
N LEU A 102 -11.29 -6.88 -2.99
CA LEU A 102 -12.59 -7.56 -3.05
C LEU A 102 -13.34 -7.14 -4.31
N ASP A 103 -13.70 -8.10 -5.15
CA ASP A 103 -14.55 -7.89 -6.32
C ASP A 103 -16.03 -7.68 -5.93
N GLU A 104 -16.91 -7.53 -6.92
CA GLU A 104 -18.35 -7.34 -6.72
C GLU A 104 -19.04 -8.49 -5.94
N LYS A 105 -18.40 -9.66 -5.83
CA LYS A 105 -18.90 -10.82 -5.07
C LYS A 105 -18.26 -10.93 -3.70
N GLY A 106 -17.32 -10.05 -3.36
CA GLY A 106 -16.52 -10.14 -2.14
C GLY A 106 -15.41 -11.19 -2.23
N GLU A 107 -14.96 -11.53 -3.44
CA GLU A 107 -13.84 -12.44 -3.67
C GLU A 107 -12.57 -11.64 -4.00
N SER A 108 -11.41 -12.10 -3.52
CA SER A 108 -10.12 -11.47 -3.85
C SER A 108 -9.73 -11.77 -5.29
N ASP A 109 -9.40 -10.73 -6.05
CA ASP A 109 -8.88 -10.80 -7.42
C ASP A 109 -7.41 -10.32 -7.52
N ARG A 110 -6.79 -10.09 -6.35
CA ARG A 110 -5.41 -9.66 -6.09
C ARG A 110 -5.09 -8.25 -6.57
N LYS A 111 -6.10 -7.42 -6.77
CA LYS A 111 -5.94 -6.05 -7.21
C LYS A 111 -7.03 -5.16 -6.64
N PHE A 112 -6.81 -3.86 -6.71
CA PHE A 112 -7.79 -2.87 -6.32
C PHE A 112 -7.50 -1.56 -7.04
N ASP A 113 -8.54 -0.80 -7.32
CA ASP A 113 -8.45 0.48 -8.00
C ASP A 113 -8.70 1.66 -7.05
N ARG A 114 -8.79 2.85 -7.63
CA ARG A 114 -9.00 4.09 -6.88
C ARG A 114 -10.38 4.14 -6.22
N GLN A 115 -11.38 3.52 -6.84
CA GLN A 115 -12.75 3.45 -6.32
C GLN A 115 -12.83 2.53 -5.11
N ASP A 116 -12.13 1.39 -5.12
CA ASP A 116 -12.06 0.48 -3.96
C ASP A 116 -11.49 1.20 -2.74
N ILE A 117 -10.40 1.95 -2.92
CA ILE A 117 -9.79 2.74 -1.84
C ILE A 117 -10.74 3.84 -1.36
N HIS A 118 -11.45 4.50 -2.26
CA HIS A 118 -12.43 5.51 -1.91
C HIS A 118 -13.59 4.93 -1.09
N ASN A 119 -14.14 3.78 -1.51
CA ASN A 119 -15.23 3.11 -0.81
C ASN A 119 -14.80 2.65 0.59
N TYR A 120 -13.60 2.09 0.70
CA TYR A 120 -13.02 1.71 1.98
C TYR A 120 -12.80 2.92 2.90
N GLN A 121 -12.29 4.02 2.35
CA GLN A 121 -12.12 5.27 3.10
C GLN A 121 -13.45 5.83 3.60
N ASP A 122 -14.49 5.85 2.75
CA ASP A 122 -15.83 6.33 3.08
C ASP A 122 -16.45 5.50 4.22
N ALA A 123 -16.31 4.17 4.17
CA ALA A 123 -16.78 3.28 5.23
C ALA A 123 -16.11 3.54 6.59
N LEU A 124 -14.87 4.05 6.61
CA LEU A 124 -14.12 4.39 7.81
C LEU A 124 -14.40 5.82 8.32
N PHE A 125 -15.11 6.65 7.56
CA PHE A 125 -15.26 8.07 7.87
C PHE A 125 -15.89 8.31 9.25
N THR A 126 -17.00 7.63 9.55
CA THR A 126 -17.66 7.74 10.86
C THR A 126 -16.74 7.34 12.01
N GLU A 127 -16.02 6.21 11.88
CA GLU A 127 -15.07 5.76 12.91
C GLU A 127 -13.92 6.76 13.12
N HIS A 128 -13.47 7.39 12.03
CA HIS A 128 -12.43 8.42 12.07
C HIS A 128 -12.94 9.71 12.73
N GLU A 129 -14.15 10.17 12.39
CA GLU A 129 -14.78 11.34 13.03
C GLU A 129 -14.97 11.11 14.54
N GLU A 130 -15.49 9.95 14.97
CA GLU A 130 -15.67 9.64 16.39
C GLU A 130 -14.35 9.62 17.18
N ARG A 131 -13.26 9.21 16.54
CA ARG A 131 -11.92 9.19 17.16
C ARG A 131 -11.29 10.58 17.24
N THR A 132 -11.59 11.47 16.29
CA THR A 132 -10.96 12.80 16.16
C THR A 132 -11.81 13.91 16.77
N ALA A 133 -13.12 13.71 16.90
CA ALA A 133 -13.98 14.49 17.76
C ALA A 133 -13.56 14.22 19.22
N GLY A 134 -12.80 15.14 19.79
CA GLY A 134 -12.39 15.07 21.20
C GLY A 134 -13.57 14.91 22.16
N PRO A 135 -13.32 14.63 23.45
CA PRO A 135 -14.35 14.30 24.45
C PRO A 135 -15.43 15.37 24.72
N ASP A 136 -15.41 16.52 24.06
CA ASP A 136 -16.33 17.65 24.25
C ASP A 136 -17.59 17.63 23.36
N ALA A 137 -17.91 16.51 22.71
CA ALA A 137 -19.09 16.38 21.84
C ALA A 137 -20.30 15.67 22.49
N ARG A 138 -20.38 15.60 23.83
CA ARG A 138 -21.53 15.02 24.57
C ARG A 138 -22.12 15.99 25.57
#